data_AF-A0A7X9AD36-F1
#
_entry.id   AF-A0A7X9AD36-F1
#
_cell.length_a   1.000
_cell.length_b   1.000
_cell.length_c   1.000
_cell.angle_alpha   90.00
_cell.angle_beta   90.00
_cell.angle_gamma   90.00
#
_symmetry.space_group_name_H-M   'P 1'
#
loop_
_entity.id
_entity.type
_entity.pdbx_description
1 polymer ?
#
loop_
_entity_poly.entity_id
_entity_poly.type
_entity_poly.pdbx_seq_one_letter_code
_entity_poly.pdbx_strand_id
1 'polypeptide(L)' 'MNNTIAVIGAGSWGTALAVLLARKNYRVNLWVYLKEQYEDMIRKGENRTYLPGVGIPSN' A
#
# COMPACT_ATOMS: atom_id res chain seq x y z
N MET A 1 -18.47 -10.06 9.94
CA MET A 1 -17.23 -10.59 9.33
C MET A 1 -16.36 -9.40 8.96
N ASN A 2 -15.14 -9.29 9.51
CA ASN A 2 -14.19 -8.24 9.10
C ASN A 2 -13.42 -8.73 7.87
N ASN A 3 -13.92 -8.42 6.68
CA ASN A 3 -13.29 -8.83 5.43
C ASN A 3 -12.04 -7.96 5.20
N THR A 4 -10.87 -8.54 5.46
CA THR A 4 -9.57 -7.91 5.13
C THR A 4 -9.23 -8.22 3.69
N ILE A 5 -8.86 -7.21 2.91
CA ILE A 5 -8.47 -7.37 1.51
C ILE A 5 -6.95 -7.51 1.45
N ALA A 6 -6.45 -8.55 0.78
CA ALA A 6 -5.03 -8.69 0.49
C ALA A 6 -4.74 -8.25 -0.95
N VAL A 7 -3.77 -7.35 -1.14
CA VAL A 7 -3.23 -6.98 -2.45
C VAL A 7 -1.81 -7.54 -2.53
N ILE A 8 -1.58 -8.48 -3.44
CA ILE A 8 -0.29 -9.13 -3.60
C ILE A 8 0.51 -8.44 -4.70
N GLY A 9 1.51 -7.64 -4.30
CA GLY A 9 2.40 -6.91 -5.19
C GLY A 9 2.33 -5.40 -4.99
N ALA A 10 3.46 -4.80 -4.61
CA ALA A 10 3.60 -3.37 -4.35
C ALA A 10 4.21 -2.59 -5.53
N GLY A 11 3.81 -2.95 -6.76
CA GLY A 11 4.09 -2.14 -7.95
C GLY A 11 3.13 -0.95 -8.05
N SER A 12 3.13 -0.24 -9.19
CA SER A 12 2.32 0.98 -9.37
C SER A 12 0.83 0.73 -9.17
N TRP A 13 0.28 -0.26 -9.88
CA TRP A 13 -1.15 -0.59 -9.81
C TRP A 13 -1.56 -1.23 -8.49
N GLY A 14 -0.75 -2.14 -7.94
CA GLY A 14 -1.06 -2.77 -6.65
C GLY A 14 -1.08 -1.76 -5.50
N THR A 15 -0.12 -0.82 -5.49
CA THR A 15 -0.11 0.28 -4.52
C THR A 15 -1.30 1.21 -4.72
N ALA A 16 -1.61 1.61 -5.96
CA ALA A 16 -2.74 2.49 -6.24
C ALA A 16 -4.08 1.86 -5.81
N LEU A 17 -4.27 0.57 -6.09
CA LEU A 17 -5.47 -0.18 -5.67
C LEU A 17 -5.56 -0.27 -4.14
N ALA A 18 -4.45 -0.60 -3.47
CA ALA A 18 -4.41 -0.68 -2.01
C ALA A 18 -4.75 0.68 -1.36
N VAL A 19 -4.20 1.78 -1.87
CA VAL A 19 -4.51 3.14 -1.40
C VAL A 19 -5.97 3.50 -1.64
N LEU A 20 -6.52 3.18 -2.82
CA LEU A 20 -7.93 3.44 -3.14
C LEU A 20 -8.87 2.71 -2.17
N LEU A 21 -8.60 1.43 -1.90
CA LEU A 21 -9.38 0.62 -0.97
C LEU A 21 -9.25 1.12 0.47
N ALA A 22 -8.04 1.45 0.91
CA ALA A 22 -7.79 2.02 2.23
C ALA A 22 -8.54 3.35 2.43
N ARG A 23 -8.54 4.24 1.43
CA ARG A 23 -9.34 5.50 1.44
C ARG A 23 -10.84 5.28 1.51
N LYS A 24 -11.34 4.10 1.12
CA LYS A 24 -12.75 3.69 1.25
C LYS A 24 -13.02 3.00 2.60
N ASN A 25 -12.12 3.11 3.56
CA ASN A 25 -12.19 2.49 4.90
C ASN A 25 -12.22 0.96 4.89
N TYR A 26 -11.73 0.32 3.82
CA TYR A 26 -11.45 -1.12 3.88
C TYR A 26 -10.14 -1.37 4.62
N ARG A 27 -10.07 -2.46 5.37
CA ARG A 27 -8.81 -2.97 5.94
C ARG A 27 -8.02 -3.68 4.83
N VAL A 28 -6.82 -3.20 4.54
CA VAL A 28 -6.01 -3.68 3.41
C VAL A 28 -4.64 -4.13 3.89
N ASN A 29 -4.23 -5.33 3.50
CA ASN A 29 -2.85 -5.80 3.61
C ASN A 29 -2.20 -5.74 2.23
N LEU A 30 -1.18 -4.90 2.07
CA LEU A 30 -0.38 -4.83 0.84
C LEU A 30 0.90 -5.65 1.02
N TRP A 31 1.08 -6.70 0.23
CA TRP A 31 2.31 -7.48 0.24
C TRP A 31 3.38 -6.83 -0.64
N VAL A 32 4.52 -6.56 -0.01
CA VAL A 32 5.73 -6.01 -0.62
C VAL A 32 6.77 -7.11 -0.67
N TYR A 33 7.31 -7.41 -1.85
CA TYR A 33 8.25 -8.53 -2.01
C TYR A 33 9.62 -8.24 -1.39
N LEU A 34 10.16 -7.04 -1.61
CA LEU A 34 11.48 -6.63 -1.11
C LEU A 34 11.36 -5.93 0.25
N LYS A 35 12.17 -6.35 1.22
CA LYS A 35 12.17 -5.79 2.58
C LYS A 35 12.58 -4.33 2.60
N GLU A 36 13.56 -3.96 1.79
CA GLU A 36 14.08 -2.60 1.67
C GLU A 36 13.00 -1.66 1.11
N GLN A 37 12.22 -2.14 0.14
CA GLN A 37 11.08 -1.39 -0.40
C GLN A 37 10.02 -1.16 0.69
N TYR A 38 9.69 -2.19 1.46
CA TYR A 38 8.74 -2.09 2.57
C TYR A 38 9.20 -1.06 3.61
N GLU A 39 10.46 -1.14 4.05
CA GLU A 39 11.03 -0.22 5.03
C GLU A 39 11.04 1.22 4.53
N ASP A 40 11.34 1.45 3.25
CA ASP A 40 11.28 2.77 2.62
C ASP A 40 9.85 3.32 2.58
N MET A 41 8.88 2.48 2.19
CA MET A 41 7.46 2.84 2.15
C MET A 41 6.92 3.24 3.52
N ILE A 42 7.26 2.48 4.57
CA ILE A 42 6.83 2.78 5.95
C ILE A 42 7.47 4.08 6.45
N ARG A 43 8.77 4.27 6.22
CA ARG A 43 9.50 5.47 6.67
C ARG A 43 9.00 6.74 6.00
N LYS A 44 8.66 6.66 4.71
CA LYS A 44 8.23 7.81 3.91
C LYS A 44 6.71 8.01 3.90
N GLY A 45 5.94 7.00 4.26
CA GLY A 45 4.49 6.98 4.13
C GLY A 45 4.02 6.97 2.66
N GLU A 46 4.84 6.45 1.74
CA GLU A 46 4.65 6.60 0.30
C GLU A 46 5.47 5.55 -0.48
N ASN A 47 4.94 5.01 -1.58
CA ASN A 47 5.73 4.21 -2.52
C ASN A 47 6.35 5.10 -3.59
N ARG A 48 7.42 5.85 -3.25
CA ARG A 48 8.04 6.82 -4.18
C ARG A 48 8.52 6.19 -5.49
N THR A 49 8.94 4.93 -5.46
CA THR A 49 9.44 4.22 -6.64
C THR A 49 8.34 3.97 -7.66
N TYR A 50 7.16 3.55 -7.21
CA TYR A 50 6.10 3.07 -8.10
C TYR A 50 4.84 3.94 -8.13
N LEU A 51 4.64 4.82 -7.16
CA LEU A 51 3.49 5.72 -7.06
C LEU A 51 3.88 7.05 -6.36
N PRO A 52 4.77 7.86 -6.97
CA PRO A 52 5.23 9.11 -6.38
C PRO A 52 4.09 10.14 -6.23
N GLY A 53 4.15 10.93 -5.16
CA GLY A 53 3.17 11.94 -4.77
C GLY A 53 1.94 11.41 -4.03
N VAL A 54 1.79 10.09 -3.83
CA VAL A 54 0.59 9.49 -3.24
C VAL A 54 0.88 8.86 -1.88
N GLY A 55 0.46 9.54 -0.81
CA GLY A 55 0.59 9.03 0.55
C GLY A 55 -0.22 7.75 0.80
N ILE A 56 0.38 6.82 1.54
CA ILE A 56 -0.23 5.59 2.05
C ILE A 56 -1.08 5.95 3.28
N PRO A 57 -2.40 5.67 3.29
CA PRO A 57 -3.27 5.92 4.44
C PRO A 57 -2.88 5.12 5.69
N SER A 58 -3.18 5.66 6.87
CA SER A 58 -2.79 5.10 8.18
C SER A 58 -3.92 4.38 8.93
N ASN A 59 -4.98 3.97 8.24
CA ASN A 59 -6.19 3.38 8.83
C ASN A 59 -6.10 1.87 9.08
#